data_AF-A0AAW0MHV2-F1
#
_entry.id   AF-A0AAW0MHV2-F1
#
_cell.length_a   1.000
_cell.length_b   1.000
_cell.length_c   1.000
_cell.angle_alpha   90.00
_cell.angle_beta   90.00
_cell.angle_gamma   90.00
#
_symmetry.space_group_name_H-M   'P 1'
#
loop_
_entity.id
_entity.type
_entity.pdbx_description
1 polymer ?
#
loop_
_entity_poly.entity_id
_entity_poly.type
_entity_poly.pdbx_seq_one_letter_code
_entity_poly.pdbx_strand_id
1 'polypeptide(L)'
;MESFYAETLALVTERLTEILRKLKDVKYILLVGGLSLSHILRRHVHREFGDRANVLSPKNSQEVIMSGALMFGRDPSVIRTRKSAFTYGVQTAVAFDPSKHRLDKRISSSTGDLCDQIFQKLIEENEDVKWDESREILFRPSESDQSALSFRSIRRRGRIPRTSTSGAWWVPWPSAWSTLPTSVKAEPSS
;
A
#
# COMPACT_ATOMS: atom_id res chain seq x y z
N MET A 1 13.27 18.83 31.48
CA MET A 1 11.99 18.41 30.85
C MET A 1 12.15 18.28 29.33
N GLU A 2 12.78 19.24 28.64
CA GLU A 2 13.12 19.13 27.20
C GLU A 2 13.95 17.88 26.85
N SER A 3 14.90 17.49 27.70
CA SER A 3 15.73 16.29 27.52
C SER A 3 14.93 14.99 27.42
N PHE A 4 13.78 14.90 28.09
CA PHE A 4 12.90 13.73 28.01
C PHE A 4 12.31 13.54 26.60
N TYR A 5 12.06 14.65 25.89
CA TYR A 5 11.47 14.61 24.55
C TYR A 5 12.52 14.60 23.43
N ALA A 6 13.81 14.73 23.74
CA ALA A 6 14.87 14.97 22.75
C ALA A 6 14.87 13.95 21.60
N GLU A 7 14.77 12.65 21.90
CA GLU A 7 14.73 11.59 20.88
C GLU A 7 13.47 11.67 20.01
N THR A 8 12.30 11.92 20.64
CA THR A 8 11.04 12.08 19.92
C THR A 8 11.06 13.30 19.00
N LEU A 9 11.60 14.43 19.48
CA LEU A 9 11.71 15.66 18.68
C LEU A 9 12.65 15.46 17.48
N ALA A 10 13.79 14.80 17.68
CA ALA A 10 14.72 14.47 16.62
C ALA A 10 14.05 13.60 15.54
N LEU A 11 13.33 12.55 15.96
CA LEU A 11 12.61 11.67 15.04
C LEU A 11 11.49 12.41 14.28
N VAL A 12 10.71 13.26 14.95
CA VAL A 12 9.67 14.08 14.30
C VAL A 12 10.29 14.99 13.24
N THR A 13 11.40 15.65 13.57
CA THR A 13 12.09 16.58 12.66
C THR A 13 12.68 15.86 11.46
N GLU A 14 13.30 14.70 11.66
CA GLU A 14 13.77 13.84 10.56
C GLU A 14 12.61 13.47 9.63
N ARG A 15 11.52 12.92 10.18
CA ARG A 15 10.38 12.44 9.39
C ARG A 15 9.65 13.56 8.65
N LEU A 16 9.40 14.70 9.30
CA LEU A 16 8.77 15.84 8.65
C LEU A 16 9.65 16.40 7.54
N THR A 17 10.98 16.44 7.75
CA THR A 17 11.92 16.85 6.70
C THR A 17 11.88 15.92 5.49
N GLU A 18 11.85 14.60 5.71
CA GLU A 18 11.73 13.61 4.63
C GLU A 18 10.43 13.77 3.83
N ILE A 19 9.30 13.99 4.51
CA ILE A 19 7.98 14.15 3.90
C ILE A 19 7.92 15.46 3.09
N LEU A 20 8.32 16.58 3.70
CA LEU A 20 8.29 17.89 3.06
C LEU A 20 9.26 18.00 1.89
N ARG A 21 10.31 17.18 1.84
CA ARG A 21 11.20 17.08 0.67
C ARG A 21 10.54 16.38 -0.51
N LYS A 22 9.65 15.40 -0.26
CA LYS A 22 8.98 14.61 -1.29
C LYS A 22 7.72 15.29 -1.83
N LEU A 23 7.06 16.10 -1.02
CA LEU A 23 5.84 16.81 -1.36
C LEU A 23 6.16 18.23 -1.83
N LYS A 24 5.48 18.69 -2.88
CA LYS A 24 5.54 20.09 -3.32
C LYS A 24 4.37 20.87 -2.72
N ASP A 25 4.60 22.15 -2.41
CA ASP A 25 3.56 23.13 -2.03
C ASP A 25 2.69 22.76 -0.82
N VAL A 26 3.31 22.25 0.24
CA VAL A 26 2.61 21.95 1.50
C VAL A 26 2.25 23.25 2.22
N LYS A 27 0.96 23.60 2.25
CA LYS A 27 0.47 24.84 2.88
C LYS A 27 0.29 24.74 4.39
N TYR A 28 -0.09 23.55 4.88
CA TYR A 28 -0.46 23.34 6.28
C TYR A 28 0.15 22.06 6.84
N ILE A 29 0.55 22.11 8.10
CA ILE A 29 0.89 20.95 8.92
C ILE A 29 -0.12 20.92 10.07
N LEU A 30 -0.93 19.87 10.16
CA LEU A 30 -1.94 19.74 11.22
C LEU A 30 -1.45 18.78 12.31
N LEU A 31 -1.28 19.29 13.53
CA LEU A 31 -0.90 18.51 14.70
C LEU A 31 -2.15 17.97 15.39
N VAL A 32 -2.33 16.64 15.37
CA VAL A 32 -3.49 15.94 15.96
C VAL A 32 -3.04 14.85 16.94
N GLY A 33 -3.96 14.37 17.80
CA GLY A 33 -3.70 13.33 18.81
C GLY A 33 -3.17 13.86 20.14
N GLY A 34 -3.01 12.98 21.14
CA GLY A 34 -2.64 13.39 22.50
C GLY A 34 -1.28 14.11 22.60
N LEU A 35 -0.26 13.62 21.88
CA LEU A 35 1.07 14.22 21.90
C LEU A 35 1.09 15.64 21.30
N SER A 36 0.16 15.94 20.38
CA SER A 36 0.03 17.28 19.82
C SER A 36 -0.33 18.34 20.86
N LEU A 37 -0.84 17.96 22.05
CA LEU A 37 -1.12 18.89 23.15
C LEU A 37 0.16 19.38 23.86
N SER A 38 1.29 18.71 23.67
CA SER A 38 2.57 19.09 24.27
C SER A 38 3.04 20.44 23.73
N HIS A 39 3.21 21.42 24.62
CA HIS A 39 3.75 22.73 24.27
C HIS A 39 5.19 22.64 23.73
N ILE A 40 5.98 21.68 24.22
CA ILE A 40 7.34 21.41 23.76
C ILE A 40 7.33 20.98 22.29
N LEU A 41 6.50 19.97 21.95
CA LEU A 41 6.39 19.49 20.57
C LEU A 41 5.86 20.57 19.63
N ARG A 42 4.77 21.26 20.02
CA ARG A 42 4.19 22.34 19.21
C ARG A 42 5.19 23.44 18.90
N ARG A 43 5.91 23.91 19.92
CA ARG A 43 6.94 24.94 19.77
C ARG A 43 8.07 24.46 18.89
N HIS A 44 8.52 23.22 19.07
CA HIS A 44 9.57 22.63 18.24
C HIS A 44 9.17 22.58 16.77
N VAL A 45 8.01 21.98 16.44
CA VAL A 45 7.55 21.88 15.05
C VAL A 45 7.31 23.25 14.43
N HIS A 46 6.74 24.20 15.19
CA HIS A 46 6.55 25.56 14.70
C HIS A 46 7.88 26.28 14.42
N ARG A 47 8.89 26.09 15.27
CA ARG A 47 10.23 26.66 15.07
C ARG A 47 10.95 26.05 13.86
N GLU A 48 10.90 24.73 13.69
CA GLU A 48 11.64 24.05 12.61
C GLU A 48 10.96 24.14 11.23
N PHE A 49 9.63 24.27 11.20
CA PHE A 49 8.85 24.15 9.95
C PHE A 49 7.87 25.30 9.69
N GLY A 50 7.72 26.27 10.60
CA GLY A 50 6.79 27.40 10.47
C GLY A 50 7.04 28.27 9.24
N ASP A 51 8.30 28.37 8.80
CA ASP A 51 8.68 29.11 7.58
C ASP A 51 8.27 28.39 6.29
N ARG A 52 8.05 27.06 6.35
CA ARG A 52 7.74 26.24 5.17
C ARG A 52 6.24 25.98 5.04
N ALA A 53 5.52 25.88 6.16
CA ALA A 53 4.10 25.58 6.19
C ALA A 53 3.45 26.13 7.46
N ASN A 54 2.16 26.47 7.38
CA ASN A 54 1.41 26.92 8.54
C ASN A 54 1.10 25.74 9.47
N VAL A 55 1.72 25.74 10.65
CA VAL A 55 1.54 24.69 11.67
C VAL A 55 0.32 25.01 12.52
N LEU A 56 -0.71 24.17 12.40
CA LEU A 56 -1.99 24.31 13.09
C LEU A 56 -2.18 23.19 14.11
N SER A 57 -2.73 23.53 15.28
CA SER A 57 -3.21 22.54 16.25
C SER A 57 -4.67 22.82 16.58
N PRO A 58 -5.60 21.91 16.26
CA PRO A 58 -6.99 22.04 16.66
C PRO A 58 -7.16 22.11 18.18
N LYS A 59 -8.22 22.82 18.63
CA LYS A 59 -8.55 22.93 20.07
C LYS A 59 -8.84 21.56 20.70
N ASN A 60 -9.57 20.69 20.00
CA ASN A 60 -9.89 19.33 20.45
C ASN A 60 -9.07 18.29 19.66
N SER A 61 -7.73 18.38 19.70
CA SER A 61 -6.86 17.55 18.85
C SER A 61 -7.01 16.04 19.06
N GLN A 62 -7.55 15.60 20.20
CA GLN A 62 -7.86 14.20 20.49
C GLN A 62 -9.12 13.70 19.76
N GLU A 63 -10.12 14.57 19.52
CA GLU A 63 -11.41 14.21 18.92
C GLU A 63 -11.39 14.30 17.38
N VAL A 64 -10.45 15.06 16.81
CA VAL A 64 -10.39 15.34 15.36
C VAL A 64 -10.30 14.07 14.51
N ILE A 65 -9.65 13.01 15.02
CA ILE A 65 -9.56 11.72 14.30
C ILE A 65 -10.95 11.09 14.16
N MET A 66 -11.73 11.09 15.24
CA MET A 66 -13.10 10.53 15.25
C MET A 66 -14.03 11.37 14.36
N SER A 67 -13.97 12.69 14.47
CA SER A 67 -14.74 13.59 13.60
C SER A 67 -14.39 13.40 12.12
N GLY A 68 -13.10 13.25 11.80
CA GLY A 68 -12.63 12.93 10.46
C GLY A 68 -13.16 11.59 9.93
N ALA A 69 -13.14 10.55 10.79
CA ALA A 69 -13.69 9.24 10.45
C ALA A 69 -15.21 9.29 10.21
N LEU A 70 -15.96 10.04 11.01
CA LEU A 70 -17.40 10.25 10.80
C LEU A 70 -17.69 10.94 9.47
N MET A 71 -16.94 12.01 9.15
CA MET A 71 -17.08 12.69 7.86
C MET A 71 -16.76 11.76 6.69
N PHE A 72 -15.68 10.99 6.79
CA PHE A 72 -15.31 10.02 5.77
C PHE A 72 -16.34 8.88 5.61
N GLY A 73 -16.94 8.43 6.71
CA GLY A 73 -17.99 7.41 6.68
C GLY A 73 -19.30 7.90 6.05
N ARG A 74 -19.61 9.20 6.18
CA ARG A 74 -20.77 9.83 5.52
C ARG A 74 -20.53 10.09 4.04
N ASP A 75 -19.34 10.59 3.71
CA ASP A 75 -18.93 10.92 2.35
C ASP A 75 -17.46 10.54 2.15
N PRO A 76 -17.18 9.40 1.51
CA PRO A 76 -15.80 8.99 1.21
C PRO A 76 -15.07 9.93 0.24
N SER A 77 -15.81 10.71 -0.58
CA SER A 77 -15.23 11.59 -1.62
C SER A 77 -14.46 12.78 -1.05
N VAL A 78 -14.62 13.05 0.26
CA VAL A 78 -13.83 14.05 0.99
C VAL A 78 -12.33 13.77 0.95
N ILE A 79 -11.92 12.51 0.71
CA ILE A 79 -10.52 12.15 0.49
C ILE A 79 -10.32 11.83 -0.99
N ARG A 80 -9.61 12.72 -1.71
CA ARG A 80 -9.41 12.57 -3.17
C ARG A 80 -8.50 11.40 -3.53
N THR A 81 -7.36 11.30 -2.86
CA THR A 81 -6.34 10.27 -3.10
C THR A 81 -5.69 9.85 -1.79
N ARG A 82 -5.15 8.62 -1.78
CA ARG A 82 -4.32 8.11 -0.69
C ARG A 82 -3.09 7.43 -1.28
N LYS A 83 -1.98 7.51 -0.54
CA LYS A 83 -0.78 6.74 -0.84
C LYS A 83 -0.96 5.31 -0.35
N SER A 84 -0.78 4.33 -1.24
CA SER A 84 -0.82 2.93 -0.82
C SER A 84 0.37 2.62 0.11
N ALA A 85 0.07 2.06 1.28
CA ALA A 85 1.11 1.68 2.26
C ALA A 85 1.87 0.39 1.87
N PHE A 86 1.32 -0.37 0.91
CA PHE A 86 1.87 -1.65 0.47
C PHE A 86 1.70 -1.81 -1.04
N THR A 87 2.51 -2.68 -1.62
CA THR A 87 2.25 -3.25 -2.93
C THR A 87 1.24 -4.39 -2.76
N TYR A 88 0.09 -4.30 -3.44
CA TYR A 88 -0.97 -5.30 -3.46
C TYR A 88 -0.99 -6.04 -4.79
N GLY A 89 -1.32 -7.32 -4.77
CA GLY A 89 -1.47 -8.13 -5.97
C GLY A 89 -1.97 -9.52 -5.64
N VAL A 90 -2.07 -10.35 -6.67
CA VAL A 90 -2.46 -11.75 -6.54
C VAL A 90 -1.39 -12.66 -7.12
N GLN A 91 -1.32 -13.86 -6.58
CA GLN A 91 -0.55 -14.93 -7.19
C GLN A 91 -1.36 -15.56 -8.33
N THR A 92 -0.74 -15.72 -9.50
CA THR A 92 -1.37 -16.31 -10.69
C THR A 92 -0.41 -17.25 -11.43
N ALA A 93 -0.98 -18.06 -12.30
CA ALA A 93 -0.27 -18.71 -13.39
C ALA A 93 -0.41 -17.86 -14.67
N VAL A 94 0.61 -17.87 -15.52
CA VAL A 94 0.60 -17.21 -16.85
C VAL A 94 1.17 -18.16 -17.89
N ALA A 95 0.93 -17.89 -19.17
CA ALA A 95 1.54 -18.67 -20.26
C ALA A 95 3.06 -18.71 -20.14
N PHE A 96 3.66 -19.89 -20.32
CA PHE A 96 5.09 -20.10 -20.20
C PHE A 96 5.82 -19.43 -21.37
N ASP A 97 6.75 -18.51 -21.06
CA ASP A 97 7.61 -17.84 -22.02
C ASP A 97 9.07 -18.24 -21.71
N PRO A 98 9.74 -19.06 -22.55
CA PRO A 98 11.10 -19.53 -22.27
C PRO A 98 12.15 -18.41 -22.24
N SER A 99 11.88 -17.25 -22.83
CA SER A 99 12.78 -16.09 -22.77
C SER A 99 12.76 -15.38 -21.41
N LYS A 100 11.67 -15.57 -20.66
CA LYS A 100 11.43 -14.93 -19.38
C LYS A 100 11.51 -15.93 -18.23
N HIS A 101 10.85 -17.08 -18.37
CA HIS A 101 10.55 -18.03 -17.29
C HIS A 101 11.60 -19.12 -17.19
N ARG A 102 11.88 -19.54 -15.95
CA ARG A 102 12.78 -20.67 -15.72
C ARG A 102 12.07 -21.98 -16.05
N LEU A 103 12.77 -22.87 -16.76
CA LEU A 103 12.24 -24.16 -17.20
C LEU A 103 11.79 -25.07 -16.05
N ASP A 104 12.43 -24.97 -14.88
CA ASP A 104 12.08 -25.74 -13.67
C ASP A 104 10.75 -25.33 -13.03
N LYS A 105 10.14 -24.23 -13.51
CA LYS A 105 8.81 -23.75 -13.08
C LYS A 105 7.72 -23.93 -14.14
N ARG A 106 8.03 -24.65 -15.22
CA ARG A 106 7.05 -24.97 -16.26
C ARG A 106 6.08 -26.02 -15.73
N ILE A 107 4.79 -25.75 -15.90
CA ILE A 107 3.71 -26.69 -15.60
C ILE A 107 2.93 -26.90 -16.89
N SER A 108 2.73 -28.15 -17.30
CA SER A 108 1.89 -28.47 -18.46
C SER A 108 0.43 -28.59 -18.02
N SER A 109 -0.47 -27.97 -18.80
CA SER A 109 -1.90 -27.91 -18.56
C SER A 109 -2.66 -28.23 -19.87
N SER A 110 -3.97 -28.50 -19.79
CA SER A 110 -4.81 -28.71 -20.99
C SER A 110 -4.89 -27.49 -21.92
N THR A 111 -4.62 -26.27 -21.41
CA THR A 111 -4.63 -25.04 -22.21
C THR A 111 -3.25 -24.63 -22.73
N GLY A 112 -2.20 -25.37 -22.35
CA GLY A 112 -0.81 -25.13 -22.75
C GLY A 112 0.15 -25.13 -21.56
N ASP A 113 1.41 -24.81 -21.83
CA ASP A 113 2.41 -24.68 -20.78
C ASP A 113 2.27 -23.35 -20.04
N LEU A 114 2.27 -23.43 -18.72
CA LEU A 114 2.12 -22.32 -17.80
C LEU A 114 3.36 -22.20 -16.89
N CYS A 115 3.52 -21.02 -16.31
CA CYS A 115 4.45 -20.73 -15.22
C CYS A 115 3.64 -20.28 -14.01
N ASP A 116 3.78 -21.00 -12.89
CA ASP A 116 3.07 -20.68 -11.66
C ASP A 116 3.87 -19.74 -10.74
N GLN A 117 3.27 -19.38 -9.60
CA GLN A 117 3.87 -18.48 -8.60
C GLN A 117 4.22 -17.07 -9.13
N ILE A 118 3.57 -16.59 -10.18
CA ILE A 118 3.78 -15.23 -10.69
C ILE A 118 2.98 -14.26 -9.82
N PHE A 119 3.66 -13.23 -9.30
CA PHE A 119 2.99 -12.16 -8.57
C PHE A 119 2.51 -11.08 -9.54
N GLN A 120 1.21 -11.05 -9.78
CA GLN A 120 0.54 -10.05 -10.59
C GLN A 120 0.19 -8.83 -9.72
N LYS A 121 0.89 -7.72 -9.93
CA LYS A 121 0.70 -6.48 -9.16
C LYS A 121 -0.61 -5.77 -9.56
N LEU A 122 -1.39 -5.36 -8.57
CA LEU A 122 -2.56 -4.49 -8.70
C LEU A 122 -2.24 -3.04 -8.36
N ILE A 123 -1.61 -2.80 -7.20
CA ILE A 123 -1.26 -1.47 -6.68
C ILE A 123 0.17 -1.51 -6.16
N GLU A 124 0.96 -0.47 -6.39
CA GLU A 124 2.32 -0.33 -5.88
C GLU A 124 2.39 0.52 -4.60
N GLU A 125 3.35 0.23 -3.73
CA GLU A 125 3.63 1.07 -2.56
C GLU A 125 3.92 2.53 -2.98
N ASN A 126 3.36 3.49 -2.25
CA ASN A 126 3.39 4.94 -2.54
C ASN A 126 2.69 5.37 -3.83
N GLU A 127 1.95 4.47 -4.49
CA GLU A 127 1.07 4.85 -5.58
C GLU A 127 -0.12 5.66 -5.04
N ASP A 128 -0.55 6.67 -5.80
CA ASP A 128 -1.77 7.41 -5.51
C ASP A 128 -2.98 6.61 -5.98
N VAL A 129 -3.87 6.29 -5.05
CA VAL A 129 -5.12 5.57 -5.30
C VAL A 129 -6.28 6.51 -5.01
N LYS A 130 -7.18 6.72 -5.98
CA LYS A 130 -8.38 7.54 -5.76
C LYS A 130 -9.42 6.77 -4.93
N TRP A 131 -10.35 7.50 -4.31
CA TRP A 131 -11.36 6.89 -3.44
C TRP A 131 -12.32 5.93 -4.16
N ASP A 132 -12.56 6.14 -5.44
CA ASP A 132 -13.48 5.40 -6.31
C ASP A 132 -12.76 4.59 -7.40
N GLU A 133 -11.43 4.44 -7.30
CA GLU A 133 -10.65 3.74 -8.31
C GLU A 133 -10.84 2.22 -8.24
N SER A 134 -11.33 1.62 -9.33
CA SER A 134 -11.31 0.17 -9.54
C SER A 134 -10.14 -0.23 -10.45
N ARG A 135 -9.52 -1.37 -10.15
CA ARG A 135 -8.53 -2.02 -11.01
C ARG A 135 -8.94 -3.44 -11.26
N GLU A 136 -9.03 -3.78 -12.54
CA GLU A 136 -9.48 -5.09 -12.99
C GLU A 136 -8.33 -5.83 -13.65
N ILE A 137 -8.25 -7.12 -13.34
CA ILE A 137 -7.35 -8.06 -14.01
C ILE A 137 -8.20 -9.23 -14.45
N LEU A 138 -8.14 -9.53 -15.74
CA LEU A 138 -8.81 -10.69 -16.31
C LEU A 138 -7.95 -11.94 -16.13
N PHE A 139 -8.54 -12.97 -15.54
CA PHE A 139 -7.94 -14.29 -15.43
C PHE A 139 -8.64 -15.25 -16.39
N ARG A 140 -7.87 -16.18 -16.94
CA ARG A 140 -8.40 -17.27 -17.75
C ARG A 140 -8.24 -18.59 -16.98
N PRO A 141 -9.16 -19.55 -17.16
CA PRO A 141 -8.99 -20.89 -16.64
C PRO A 141 -7.66 -21.48 -17.10
N SER A 142 -6.98 -22.14 -16.18
CA SER A 142 -5.77 -22.91 -16.50
C SER A 142 -6.16 -24.25 -17.11
N GLU A 143 -7.30 -24.83 -16.75
CA GLU A 143 -7.81 -26.06 -17.37
C GLU A 143 -9.10 -25.81 -18.15
N SER A 144 -9.30 -26.55 -19.23
CA SER A 144 -10.47 -26.43 -20.09
C SER A 144 -11.80 -26.73 -19.41
N ASP A 145 -11.80 -27.58 -18.38
CA ASP A 145 -12.96 -28.00 -17.59
C ASP A 145 -13.05 -27.28 -16.22
N GLN A 146 -12.19 -26.29 -15.97
CA GLN A 146 -12.12 -25.61 -14.69
C GLN A 146 -13.35 -24.72 -14.43
N SER A 147 -14.14 -25.09 -13.44
CA SER A 147 -15.36 -24.38 -13.03
C SER A 147 -15.17 -23.42 -11.85
N ALA A 148 -13.98 -23.34 -11.27
CA ALA A 148 -13.68 -22.50 -10.12
C ALA A 148 -12.25 -21.95 -10.15
N LEU A 149 -12.07 -20.69 -9.75
CA LEU A 149 -10.79 -20.02 -9.60
C LEU A 149 -10.57 -19.63 -8.13
N SER A 150 -9.38 -19.93 -7.61
CA SER A 150 -8.96 -19.48 -6.28
C SER A 150 -7.78 -18.53 -6.41
N PHE A 151 -7.91 -17.33 -5.84
CA PHE A 151 -6.82 -16.36 -5.83
C PHE A 151 -6.21 -16.27 -4.44
N ARG A 152 -4.88 -16.15 -4.41
CA ARG A 152 -4.15 -15.77 -3.19
C ARG A 152 -3.78 -14.29 -3.28
N SER A 153 -4.48 -13.46 -2.50
CA SER A 153 -4.14 -12.06 -2.32
C SER A 153 -2.89 -11.89 -1.47
N ILE A 154 -1.95 -11.06 -1.92
CA ILE A 154 -0.66 -10.81 -1.28
C ILE A 154 -0.48 -9.29 -1.10
N ARG A 155 0.01 -8.89 0.08
CA ARG A 155 0.48 -7.53 0.36
C ARG A 155 1.95 -7.55 0.81
N ARG A 156 2.78 -6.62 0.32
CA ARG A 156 4.21 -6.53 0.65
C ARG A 156 4.69 -5.08 0.71
N ARG A 157 5.75 -4.80 1.48
CA ARG A 157 6.51 -3.53 1.39
C ARG A 157 7.58 -3.66 0.31
N GLY A 158 7.94 -2.54 -0.33
CA GLY A 158 9.00 -2.45 -1.32
C GLY A 158 8.52 -2.46 -2.78
N ARG A 159 9.41 -1.98 -3.66
CA ARG A 159 9.19 -1.89 -5.11
C ARG A 159 9.41 -3.25 -5.77
N ILE A 160 8.48 -3.68 -6.61
CA ILE A 160 8.56 -4.98 -7.31
C ILE A 160 8.68 -4.73 -8.82
N PRO A 161 9.72 -5.25 -9.52
CA PRO A 161 9.81 -5.14 -10.97
C PRO A 161 8.60 -5.78 -11.67
N ARG A 162 8.11 -5.15 -12.75
CA ARG A 162 6.91 -5.59 -13.51
C ARG A 162 7.04 -6.98 -14.16
N THR A 163 8.26 -7.46 -14.38
CA THR A 163 8.56 -8.77 -14.96
C THR A 163 9.78 -9.36 -14.26
N SER A 164 9.56 -9.99 -13.11
CA SER A 164 10.63 -10.71 -12.40
C SER A 164 10.46 -12.20 -12.62
N THR A 165 11.05 -12.68 -13.70
CA THR A 165 11.21 -14.10 -13.96
C THR A 165 12.69 -14.47 -14.03
N SER A 166 13.58 -13.48 -13.97
CA SER A 166 14.98 -13.63 -13.65
C SER A 166 15.15 -13.91 -12.15
N GLY A 167 15.16 -15.19 -11.78
CA GLY A 167 16.01 -15.81 -10.74
C GLY A 167 16.18 -15.24 -9.32
N ALA A 168 15.68 -14.05 -8.97
CA ALA A 168 16.10 -13.31 -7.78
C ALA A 168 15.04 -13.18 -6.68
N TRP A 169 13.84 -13.73 -6.86
CA TRP A 169 12.85 -13.79 -5.77
C TRP A 169 12.14 -15.14 -5.74
N TRP A 170 12.92 -16.19 -5.50
CA TRP A 170 12.41 -17.21 -4.59
C TRP A 170 12.14 -16.50 -3.27
N VAL A 171 10.87 -16.38 -2.88
CA VAL A 171 10.55 -16.07 -1.48
C VAL A 171 10.26 -17.41 -0.84
N PRO A 172 11.24 -18.03 -0.14
CA PRO A 172 10.93 -19.16 0.71
C PRO A 172 9.89 -18.66 1.70
N TRP A 173 8.87 -19.48 1.94
CA TRP A 173 7.78 -19.23 2.86
C TRP A 173 8.32 -18.75 4.22
N PRO A 174 8.11 -17.49 4.66
CA PRO A 174 8.32 -17.08 6.03
C PRO A 174 6.96 -17.02 6.73
N SER A 175 6.96 -17.36 8.00
CA SER A 175 5.84 -17.31 8.97
C SER A 175 5.18 -15.93 9.18
N ALA A 176 5.44 -14.93 8.31
CA ALA A 176 4.99 -13.54 8.41
C ALA A 176 3.99 -13.12 7.31
N TRP A 177 3.32 -14.07 6.64
CA TRP A 177 2.34 -13.76 5.60
C TRP A 177 0.92 -13.73 6.18
N SER A 178 0.21 -12.63 5.98
CA SER A 178 -1.23 -12.55 6.27
C SER A 178 -2.00 -12.84 4.99
N THR A 179 -2.65 -14.00 4.94
CA THR A 179 -3.63 -14.36 3.91
C THR A 179 -4.94 -13.62 4.17
N LEU A 180 -5.44 -12.89 3.19
CA LEU A 180 -6.85 -12.49 3.16
C LEU A 180 -7.59 -13.57 2.35
N PRO A 181 -8.56 -14.29 2.93
CA PRO A 181 -9.39 -15.19 2.16
C PRO A 181 -10.30 -14.36 1.24
N THR A 182 -10.19 -14.57 -0.07
CA THR A 182 -11.15 -14.03 -1.03
C THR A 182 -11.40 -15.11 -2.07
N SER A 183 -12.48 -15.87 -1.88
CA SER A 183 -12.99 -16.77 -2.91
C SER A 183 -13.95 -15.95 -3.78
N VAL A 184 -13.63 -15.81 -5.06
CA VAL A 184 -14.52 -15.20 -6.05
C VAL A 184 -15.00 -16.33 -6.94
N LYS A 185 -16.31 -16.62 -6.94
CA LYS A 185 -16.88 -17.58 -7.89
C LYS A 185 -16.83 -16.96 -9.28
N ALA A 186 -16.25 -17.67 -10.23
CA ALA A 186 -16.33 -17.30 -11.64
C ALA A 186 -17.77 -17.53 -12.12
N GLU A 187 -18.37 -16.51 -12.72
CA GLU A 187 -19.61 -16.70 -13.50
C GLU A 187 -19.23 -17.22 -14.89
N PRO A 188 -19.97 -18.21 -15.42
CA PRO A 188 -19.71 -18.73 -16.76
C PRO A 188 -20.02 -17.66 -17.82
N SER A 189 -19.15 -17.55 -18.83
CA SER A 189 -19.43 -16.77 -20.03
C SER A 189 -20.60 -17.39 -20.79
N SER A 190 -21.67 -16.62 -20.98
CA SER A 190 -22.82 -16.94 -21.83
C SER A 190 -22.46 -17.08 -23.31
#